data_AF-A0A2V7ZBE7-F1
#
_entry.id   AF-A0A2V7ZBE7-F1
#
_cell.length_a   1.000
_cell.length_b   1.000
_cell.length_c   1.000
_cell.angle_alpha   90.00
_cell.angle_beta   90.00
_cell.angle_gamma   90.00
#
_symmetry.space_group_name_H-M   'P 1'
#
loop_
_entity.id
_entity.type
_entity.pdbx_description
1 polymer ?
#
loop_
_entity_poly.entity_id
_entity_poly.type
_entity_poly.pdbx_seq_one_letter_code
_entity_poly.pdbx_strand_id
1 'polypeptide(L)' 'MILSSFLLTLVSALAISSAQPARSSARARIVALGDSLTSGRGIGVDRAYPAVLQQRLDAQGFEFTMVNAGISGDTSAGG' A
#
# COMPACT_ATOMS: atom_id res chain seq x y z
N MET A 1 18.25 33.51 -41.92
CA MET A 1 18.58 33.83 -40.51
C MET A 1 17.36 33.84 -39.58
N ILE A 2 16.12 34.02 -40.05
CA ILE A 2 14.92 34.12 -39.18
C ILE A 2 14.24 32.76 -38.94
N LEU A 3 14.35 31.81 -39.90
CA LEU A 3 13.68 30.51 -39.81
C LEU A 3 14.38 29.48 -38.89
N SER A 4 15.68 29.62 -38.68
CA SER A 4 16.46 28.72 -37.81
C SER A 4 16.29 29.03 -36.32
N SER A 5 15.87 30.25 -35.98
CA SER A 5 15.64 30.68 -34.59
C SER A 5 14.27 30.25 -34.06
N PHE A 6 13.33 29.89 -34.95
CA PHE A 6 11.99 29.45 -34.57
C PHE A 6 11.95 27.96 -34.18
N LEU A 7 12.87 27.17 -34.73
CA LEU A 7 12.99 25.74 -34.43
C LEU A 7 13.69 25.49 -33.07
N LEU A 8 14.52 26.43 -32.61
CA LEU A 8 15.23 26.33 -31.33
C LEU A 8 14.33 26.68 -30.13
N THR A 9 13.35 27.57 -30.30
CA THR A 9 12.40 27.93 -29.23
C THR A 9 11.34 26.86 -28.96
N LEU A 10 11.00 26.04 -29.96
CA LEU A 10 10.02 24.97 -29.79
C LEU A 10 10.58 23.78 -28.97
N VAL A 11 11.89 23.52 -29.07
CA VAL A 11 12.55 22.40 -28.37
C VAL A 11 12.77 22.71 -26.89
N SER A 12 12.89 23.99 -26.51
CA SER A 12 13.11 24.38 -25.10
C SER A 12 11.85 24.29 -24.22
N ALA A 13 10.66 24.15 -24.80
CA ALA A 13 9.39 24.10 -24.06
C ALA A 13 9.03 22.70 -23.52
N LEU A 14 9.72 21.64 -23.94
CA LEU A 14 9.46 20.27 -23.46
C LEU A 14 10.28 19.87 -22.21
N ALA A 15 11.17 20.72 -21.72
CA ALA A 15 12.08 20.39 -20.62
C ALA A 15 11.56 20.78 -19.22
N ILE A 16 10.27 21.08 -19.07
CA ILE A 16 9.66 21.18 -17.74
C ILE A 16 9.26 19.75 -17.34
N SER A 17 10.29 18.95 -17.04
CA SER A 17 10.12 17.67 -16.36
C SER A 17 9.49 17.97 -15.02
N SER A 18 8.19 17.67 -14.89
CA SER A 18 7.48 17.71 -13.62
C SER A 18 8.15 16.73 -12.66
N ALA A 19 9.07 17.22 -11.86
CA ALA A 19 9.58 16.51 -10.69
C ALA A 19 8.42 16.38 -9.71
N GLN A 20 7.59 15.37 -9.93
CA GLN A 20 6.52 15.03 -9.03
C GLN A 20 7.19 14.67 -7.70
N PRO A 21 6.82 15.31 -6.57
CA PRO A 21 7.35 14.91 -5.29
C PRO A 21 7.05 13.42 -5.12
N ALA A 22 8.09 12.64 -4.84
CA ALA A 22 7.95 11.23 -4.50
C ALA A 22 7.07 11.18 -3.25
N ARG A 23 5.76 11.00 -3.43
CA ARG A 23 4.87 10.70 -2.32
C ARG A 23 5.45 9.46 -1.68
N SER A 24 5.82 9.55 -0.41
CA SER A 24 6.11 8.38 0.41
C SER A 24 4.97 7.39 0.18
N SER A 25 5.24 6.34 -0.57
CA SER A 25 4.26 5.31 -0.96
C SER A 25 4.03 4.33 0.18
N ALA A 26 4.31 4.73 1.42
CA ALA A 26 4.11 3.89 2.58
C ALA A 26 2.61 3.70 2.78
N ARG A 27 2.12 2.52 2.39
CA ARG A 27 0.74 2.09 2.61
C ARG A 27 0.37 2.27 4.08
N ALA A 28 -0.81 2.85 4.33
CA ALA A 28 -1.33 2.95 5.68
C ALA A 28 -1.57 1.53 6.24
N ARG A 29 -1.30 1.34 7.53
CA ARG A 29 -1.36 0.01 8.16
C ARG A 29 -2.67 -0.16 8.91
N ILE A 30 -3.31 -1.31 8.73
CA ILE A 30 -4.49 -1.74 9.47
C ILE A 30 -4.08 -2.93 10.34
N VAL A 31 -4.24 -2.80 11.65
CA VAL A 31 -3.89 -3.88 12.59
C VAL A 31 -5.16 -4.67 12.92
N ALA A 32 -5.11 -5.97 12.67
CA ALA A 32 -6.11 -6.92 13.13
C ALA A 32 -5.66 -7.48 14.49
N LEU A 33 -6.25 -6.96 15.57
CA LEU A 33 -6.02 -7.41 16.94
C LEU A 33 -7.12 -8.41 17.35
N GLY A 34 -6.76 -9.52 17.99
CA GLY A 34 -7.74 -10.48 18.48
C GLY A 34 -7.11 -11.79 18.93
N ASP A 35 -7.92 -12.85 18.94
CA ASP A 35 -7.55 -14.14 19.52
C ASP A 35 -7.09 -15.18 18.46
N SER A 36 -7.35 -16.45 18.76
CA SER A 36 -7.14 -17.58 17.85
C SER A 36 -7.74 -17.42 16.45
N LEU A 37 -8.92 -16.82 16.32
CA LEU A 37 -9.60 -16.59 15.04
C LEU A 37 -8.81 -15.62 14.17
N THR A 38 -8.28 -14.56 14.77
CA THR A 38 -7.42 -13.59 14.08
C THR A 38 -6.06 -14.21 13.74
N SER A 39 -5.48 -15.00 14.64
CA SER A 39 -4.18 -15.66 14.42
C SER A 39 -4.17 -16.71 13.29
N GLY A 40 -5.33 -17.24 12.90
CA GLY A 40 -5.43 -18.34 11.92
C GLY A 40 -5.16 -19.72 12.53
N ARG A 41 -5.56 -19.95 13.79
CA ARG A 41 -5.37 -21.24 14.47
C ARG A 41 -6.00 -22.37 13.65
N GLY A 42 -5.22 -23.40 13.35
CA GLY A 42 -5.66 -24.59 12.61
C GLY A 42 -5.66 -24.45 11.08
N ILE A 43 -5.41 -23.25 10.54
CA ILE A 43 -5.37 -23.01 9.08
C ILE A 43 -4.09 -22.33 8.59
N GLY A 44 -3.30 -21.75 9.50
CA GLY A 44 -2.07 -21.02 9.19
C GLY A 44 -2.32 -19.54 8.89
N VAL A 45 -1.27 -18.73 9.05
CA VAL A 45 -1.35 -17.26 8.95
C VAL A 45 -1.72 -16.77 7.55
N ASP A 46 -1.28 -17.46 6.51
CA ASP A 46 -1.55 -17.11 5.11
C ASP A 46 -3.02 -17.32 4.71
N ARG A 47 -3.74 -18.13 5.49
CA ARG A 47 -5.18 -18.42 5.30
C ARG A 47 -6.06 -17.74 6.33
N ALA A 48 -5.46 -17.03 7.30
CA ALA A 48 -6.19 -16.25 8.27
C ALA A 48 -6.95 -15.09 7.59
N TYR A 49 -8.04 -14.64 8.20
CA TYR A 49 -8.85 -13.57 7.60
C TYR A 49 -8.06 -12.28 7.31
N PRO A 50 -7.03 -11.86 8.10
CA PRO A 50 -6.25 -10.67 7.76
C PRO A 50 -5.48 -10.83 6.44
N ALA A 51 -4.97 -12.03 6.15
CA ALA A 51 -4.27 -12.32 4.89
C ALA A 51 -5.25 -12.35 3.70
N VAL A 52 -6.43 -12.96 3.88
CA VAL A 52 -7.50 -12.94 2.87
C VAL A 52 -8.00 -11.52 2.62
N LEU A 53 -8.10 -10.69 3.68
CA LEU A 53 -8.50 -9.31 3.55
C LEU A 53 -7.44 -8.47 2.83
N GLN A 54 -6.15 -8.71 3.08
CA GLN A 54 -5.05 -8.07 2.32
C GLN A 54 -5.23 -8.32 0.81
N GLN A 55 -5.43 -9.58 0.41
CA GLN A 55 -5.64 -9.93 -1.00
C GLN A 55 -6.83 -9.19 -1.62
N ARG A 56 -7.92 -9.03 -0.86
CA ARG A 56 -9.11 -8.30 -1.32
C ARG A 56 -8.86 -6.79 -1.43
N LEU A 57 -8.11 -6.20 -0.50
CA LEU A 57 -7.73 -4.78 -0.56
C LEU A 57 -6.85 -4.51 -1.78
N ASP A 58 -5.85 -5.36 -2.00
CA ASP A 58 -4.97 -5.28 -3.17
C ASP A 58 -5.76 -5.41 -4.48
N ALA A 59 -6.67 -6.40 -4.56
CA ALA A 59 -7.51 -6.60 -5.74
C ALA A 59 -8.45 -5.42 -6.04
N GLN A 60 -8.79 -4.62 -5.04
CA GLN A 60 -9.64 -3.43 -5.18
C GLN A 60 -8.82 -2.13 -5.35
N GLY A 61 -7.48 -2.21 -5.37
CA GLY A 61 -6.61 -1.05 -5.52
C GLY A 61 -6.51 -0.17 -4.28
N PHE A 62 -6.84 -0.71 -3.10
CA PHE A 62 -6.67 0.02 -1.85
C PHE A 62 -5.24 -0.09 -1.34
N GLU A 63 -4.61 1.06 -1.08
CA GLU A 63 -3.22 1.16 -0.63
C GLU A 63 -3.08 1.00 0.89
N PHE A 64 -3.52 -0.15 1.41
CA PHE A 64 -3.38 -0.53 2.81
C PHE A 64 -2.56 -1.81 2.99
N THR A 65 -1.92 -1.92 4.16
CA THR A 65 -1.24 -3.13 4.62
C THR A 65 -1.91 -3.65 5.88
N MET A 66 -2.47 -4.85 5.81
CA MET A 66 -2.97 -5.63 6.94
C MET A 66 -1.80 -6.17 7.75
N VAL A 67 -1.90 -6.01 9.06
CA VAL A 67 -0.97 -6.57 10.04
C VAL A 67 -1.77 -7.49 10.94
N ASN A 68 -1.43 -8.78 10.94
CA ASN A 68 -2.03 -9.74 11.85
C ASN A 68 -1.33 -9.64 13.22
N ALA A 69 -2.08 -9.22 14.23
CA ALA A 69 -1.65 -9.17 15.63
C ALA A 69 -2.55 -10.06 16.51
N GLY A 70 -3.12 -11.13 15.94
CA GLY A 70 -3.91 -12.09 16.69
C GLY A 70 -3.04 -13.04 17.49
N ILE A 71 -3.32 -13.20 18.78
CA ILE A 71 -2.64 -14.15 19.65
C ILE A 71 -3.63 -15.22 20.12
N SER A 72 -3.23 -16.46 19.89
CA SER A 72 -4.06 -17.62 20.12
C SER A 72 -4.32 -17.85 21.61
N GLY A 73 -5.48 -17.41 22.12
CA GLY A 73 -5.87 -17.56 23.53
C GLY A 73 -6.06 -16.23 24.27
N ASP A 74 -5.76 -15.11 23.60
CA ASP A 74 -6.00 -13.78 24.15
C ASP A 74 -7.45 -13.55 24.52
N THR A 75 -7.64 -12.73 25.55
CA THR A 75 -8.94 -12.25 26.00
C THR A 75 -8.97 -10.73 26.01
N SER A 76 -10.14 -10.13 26.22
CA SER A 76 -10.28 -8.68 26.34
C SER A 76 -9.51 -8.08 27.53
N ALA A 77 -9.20 -8.88 28.55
CA ALA A 77 -8.42 -8.46 29.70
C ALA A 77 -6.90 -8.43 29.42
N GLY A 78 -6.47 -8.87 28.24
CA GLY A 78 -5.08 -9.19 27.94
C GLY A 78 -4.77 -10.67 28.19
N GLY A 79 -3.79 -11.19 27.45
CA GLY A 79 -3.28 -12.56 27.48
C GLY A 79 -1.76 -12.57 27.55
#